data_AF-A0A0X8X3L6-F1
#
_entry.id   AF-A0A0X8X3L6-F1
#
_cell.length_a   1.000
_cell.length_b   1.000
_cell.length_c   1.000
_cell.angle_alpha   90.00
_cell.angle_beta   90.00
_cell.angle_gamma   90.00
#
_symmetry.space_group_name_H-M   'P 1'
#
loop_
_entity.id
_entity.type
_entity.pdbx_description
1 polymer ?
#
loop_
_entity_poly.entity_id
_entity_poly.type
_entity_poly.pdbx_seq_one_letter_code
_entity_poly.pdbx_strand_id
1 'polypeptide(L)' 'MKNILVYNDNSAAATHAAEFALYIAQKMGANIILANTFKKHEALLKK' A
#
# COMPACT_ATOMS: atom_id res chain seq x y z
N MET A 1 0.96 -14.92 13.49
CA MET A 1 1.97 -13.97 12.98
C MET A 1 1.34 -12.59 12.89
N LYS A 2 2.02 -11.53 13.33
CA LYS A 2 1.50 -10.15 13.24
C LYS A 2 1.75 -9.63 11.83
N ASN A 3 0.76 -8.99 11.22
CA ASN A 3 0.85 -8.45 9.87
C ASN A 3 0.41 -6.98 9.88
N ILE A 4 1.10 -6.14 9.11
CA ILE A 4 0.71 -4.76 8.82
C ILE A 4 0.34 -4.70 7.34
N LEU A 5 -0.91 -4.32 7.05
CA LEU A 5 -1.40 -4.12 5.69
C LEU A 5 -1.27 -2.64 5.32
N VAL A 6 -0.62 -2.36 4.19
CA VAL A 6 -0.44 -1.01 3.64
C VAL A 6 -1.09 -0.94 2.27
N TYR A 7 -2.11 -0.10 2.14
CA TYR A 7 -2.67 0.27 0.82
C TYR A 7 -1.85 1.41 0.24
N ASN A 8 -1.34 1.22 -0.97
CA ASN A 8 -0.48 2.18 -1.65
C ASN A 8 -1.10 2.59 -2.98
N ASP A 9 -1.53 3.85 -3.09
CA ASP A 9 -2.03 4.45 -4.33
C ASP A 9 -0.93 5.14 -5.16
N ASN A 10 0.33 4.90 -4.81
CA ASN A 10 1.52 5.53 -5.37
C ASN A 10 1.58 7.06 -5.17
N SER A 11 0.80 7.61 -4.26
CA SER A 11 0.96 9.00 -3.83
C SER A 11 2.18 9.16 -2.93
N ALA A 12 2.75 10.37 -2.85
CA ALA A 12 3.85 10.66 -1.93
C ALA A 12 3.49 10.36 -0.46
N ALA A 13 2.22 10.60 -0.09
CA ALA A 13 1.72 10.29 1.24
C ALA A 13 1.70 8.78 1.52
N ALA A 14 1.29 7.97 0.54
CA ALA A 14 1.28 6.51 0.68
C ALA A 14 2.69 5.93 0.73
N THR A 15 3.64 6.48 -0.02
CA THR A 15 5.06 6.09 0.07
C THR A 15 5.60 6.33 1.49
N HIS A 16 5.39 7.52 2.05
CA HIS A 16 5.82 7.83 3.41
C HIS A 16 5.13 6.95 4.46
N ALA A 17 3.84 6.64 4.29
CA ALA A 17 3.12 5.72 5.16
C ALA A 17 3.69 4.30 5.11
N ALA A 18 4.12 3.83 3.92
CA ALA A 18 4.77 2.53 3.76
C ALA A 18 6.15 2.47 4.46
N GLU A 19 6.94 3.55 4.37
CA GLU A 19 8.22 3.66 5.09
C GLU A 19 8.03 3.63 6.61
N PHE A 20 7.02 4.36 7.11
CA PHE A 20 6.69 4.33 8.54
C PHE A 20 6.21 2.94 8.99
N ALA A 21 5.35 2.29 8.19
CA ALA A 21 4.89 0.93 8.46
C ALA A 21 6.06 -0.06 8.50
N LEU A 22 7.08 0.12 7.66
CA LEU A 22 8.31 -0.68 7.68
C LEU A 22 9.08 -0.54 9.00
N TYR A 23 9.26 0.70 9.46
CA TYR A 23 9.89 0.95 10.74
C TYR A 23 9.15 0.26 11.90
N ILE A 24 7.82 0.36 11.94
CA ILE A 24 7.00 -0.28 12.98
C ILE A 24 7.07 -1.80 12.89
N ALA A 25 6.99 -2.37 11.68
CA ALA A 25 7.05 -3.81 11.45
C ALA A 25 8.36 -4.41 11.98
N GLN A 26 9.49 -3.74 11.73
CA GLN A 26 10.81 -4.16 12.24
C GLN A 26 10.87 -4.18 13.76
N LYS A 27 10.30 -3.17 14.44
CA LYS A 27 10.27 -3.13 15.91
C LYS A 27 9.34 -4.17 16.52
N MET A 28 8.27 -4.52 15.83
CA MET A 28 7.25 -5.44 16.33
C MET A 28 7.50 -6.91 15.95
N GLY A 29 8.44 -7.19 15.06
CA GLY A 29 8.58 -8.51 14.44
C GLY A 29 7.32 -8.89 13.65
N ALA A 30 6.78 -7.96 12.87
CA ALA A 30 5.60 -8.15 12.06
C ALA A 30 5.95 -8.25 10.57
N ASN A 31 5.16 -9.00 9.81
CA ASN A 31 5.25 -9.00 8.34
C ASN A 31 4.55 -7.77 7.78
N ILE A 32 4.97 -7.33 6.59
CA ILE A 32 4.29 -6.26 5.84
C ILE A 32 3.65 -6.87 4.62
N ILE A 33 2.41 -6.49 4.37
CA ILE A 33 1.68 -6.79 3.15
C ILE A 33 1.44 -5.44 2.47
N LEU A 34 2.06 -5.23 1.31
CA LEU A 34 1.91 -4.02 0.51
C LEU A 34 0.91 -4.27 -0.62
N ALA A 35 -0.22 -3.58 -0.61
CA ALA A 35 -1.28 -3.67 -1.60
C ALA A 35 -1.29 -2.41 -2.47
N ASN A 36 -0.63 -2.48 -3.63
CA ASN A 36 -0.65 -1.39 -4.59
C ASN A 36 -2.01 -1.31 -5.29
N THR A 37 -2.60 -0.12 -5.29
CA THR A 37 -3.86 0.18 -5.97
C THR A 37 -3.59 0.94 -7.26
N PHE A 38 -4.41 0.69 -8.26
CA PHE A 38 -4.39 1.43 -9.52
C PHE A 38 -5.81 1.87 -9.86
N LYS A 39 -5.94 3.03 -10.51
CA LYS A 39 -7.21 3.43 -11.07
C LYS A 39 -7.43 2.65 -12.36
N LYS A 40 -8.44 1.77 -12.35
CA LYS A 40 -8.89 1.11 -13.57
C LYS A 40 -9.46 2.18 -14.50
N HIS A 41 -8.80 2.42 -15.63
CA HIS A 41 -9.33 3.29 -16.67
C HIS A 41 -10.36 2.50 -17.48
N GLU A 42 -11.64 2.65 -17.16
CA GLU A 42 -12.70 2.14 -18.02
C GLU A 42 -12.87 3.13 -19.18
N ALA A 43 -12.17 2.86 -20.29
CA ALA A 43 -12.51 3.48 -21.55
C ALA A 43 -13.98 3.13 -21.83
N LEU A 44 -14.86 4.13 -21.74
CA LEU A 44 -16.22 4.06 -22.25
C LEU A 44 -16.13 3.73 -23.74
N LEU A 45 -16.15 2.45 -24.07
CA LEU A 45 -16.46 1.97 -25.42
C LEU A 45 -17.93 2.32 -25.66
N LYS A 46 -18.17 3.59 -26.02
CA LYS A 46 -19.43 4.02 -26.64
C LYS A 46 -19.51 3.28 -27.96
N LYS A 47 -20.31 2.22 -27.99
CA LYS A 47 -20.89 1.66 -29.22
C LYS A 47 -22.10 2.49 -29.60
#